data_AF-A0A432HPJ4-F1
#
_entry.id   AF-A0A432HPJ4-F1
#
_cell.length_a   1.000
_cell.length_b   1.000
_cell.length_c   1.000
_cell.angle_alpha   90.00
_cell.angle_beta   90.00
_cell.angle_gamma   90.00
#
_symmetry.space_group_name_H-M   'P 1'
#
loop_
_entity.id
_entity.type
_entity.pdbx_description
1 polymer ?
#
loop_
_entity_poly.entity_id
_entity_poly.type
_entity_poly.pdbx_seq_one_letter_code
_entity_poly.pdbx_strand_id
1 'polypeptide(L)'
;MRSNCLLSLSDARQVVLNFVEYYNTRRLHSAIGYITPNDKLEGREKQIFAARDNKLAKAREARKHRRRAAKAIIKEPADQVVQATG
;
A
#
# COMPACT_ATOMS: atom_id res chain seq x y z
N MET A 1 -15.16 -32.29 3.63
CA MET A 1 -13.72 -32.62 3.69
C MET A 1 -13.01 -31.48 4.41
N ARG A 2 -12.16 -31.74 5.43
CA ARG A 2 -11.42 -30.67 6.12
C ARG A 2 -10.19 -30.30 5.29
N SER A 3 -10.13 -29.06 4.83
CA SER A 3 -8.95 -28.51 4.15
C SER A 3 -7.74 -28.51 5.10
N ASN A 4 -6.58 -28.97 4.63
CA ASN A 4 -5.31 -29.10 5.38
C ASN A 4 -5.25 -30.20 6.45
N CYS A 5 -6.03 -31.27 6.32
CA CYS A 5 -5.89 -32.42 7.21
C CYS A 5 -4.61 -33.21 6.85
N LEU A 6 -3.68 -33.33 7.81
CA LEU A 6 -2.40 -34.04 7.66
C LEU A 6 -2.60 -35.56 7.80
N LEU A 7 -3.36 -36.16 6.90
CA LEU A 7 -3.76 -37.57 7.00
C LEU A 7 -2.69 -38.54 6.47
N SER A 8 -1.71 -38.03 5.73
CA SER A 8 -0.57 -38.79 5.23
C SER A 8 0.71 -37.95 5.20
N LEU A 9 1.85 -38.61 5.06
CA LEU A 9 3.15 -37.95 4.84
C LEU A 9 3.14 -37.08 3.58
N SER A 10 2.45 -37.53 2.52
CA SER A 10 2.32 -36.78 1.27
C SER A 10 1.52 -35.49 1.50
N ASP A 11 0.39 -35.59 2.19
CA ASP A 11 -0.45 -34.43 2.51
C ASP A 11 0.31 -33.43 3.38
N ALA A 12 1.08 -33.93 4.36
CA ALA A 12 1.90 -33.08 5.20
C ALA A 12 2.96 -32.32 4.39
N ARG A 13 3.63 -32.98 3.45
CA ARG A 13 4.58 -32.30 2.55
C ARG A 13 3.91 -31.23 1.70
N GLN A 14 2.73 -31.52 1.16
CA GLN A 14 1.98 -30.55 0.34
C GLN A 14 1.58 -29.31 1.15
N VAL A 15 1.06 -29.50 2.37
CA VAL A 15 0.69 -28.39 3.25
C VAL A 15 1.91 -27.52 3.58
N VAL A 16 3.04 -28.14 3.91
CA VAL A 16 4.28 -27.41 4.20
C VAL A 16 4.81 -26.67 2.97
N LEU A 17 4.80 -27.31 1.80
CA LEU A 17 5.28 -26.69 0.55
C LEU A 17 4.45 -25.45 0.21
N ASN A 18 3.12 -25.56 0.31
CA ASN A 18 2.20 -24.44 0.09
C ASN A 18 2.44 -23.31 1.10
N PHE A 19 2.70 -23.65 2.37
CA PHE A 19 3.03 -22.65 3.39
C PHE A 19 4.34 -21.92 3.08
N VAL A 20 5.40 -22.66 2.72
CA VAL A 20 6.72 -22.09 2.39
C VAL A 20 6.62 -21.18 1.17
N GLU A 21 5.94 -21.62 0.12
CA GLU A 21 5.72 -20.82 -1.08
C GLU A 21 4.99 -19.52 -0.74
N TYR A 22 3.86 -19.62 -0.02
CA TYR A 22 3.10 -18.45 0.42
C TYR A 22 3.94 -17.49 1.26
N TYR A 23 4.67 -18.01 2.24
CA TYR A 23 5.46 -17.22 3.17
C TYR A 23 6.56 -16.45 2.44
N ASN A 24 7.26 -17.09 1.51
CA ASN A 24 8.40 -16.50 0.82
C ASN A 24 8.00 -15.55 -0.31
N THR A 25 6.92 -15.85 -1.03
CA THR A 25 6.59 -15.15 -2.29
C THR A 25 5.41 -14.19 -2.19
N ARG A 26 4.55 -14.34 -1.17
CA ARG A 26 3.30 -13.56 -1.07
C ARG A 26 3.17 -12.75 0.22
N ARG A 27 3.59 -13.31 1.35
CA ARG A 27 3.43 -12.66 2.65
C ARG A 27 4.35 -11.45 2.78
N LEU A 28 3.77 -10.26 3.01
CA LEU A 28 4.53 -9.05 3.31
C LEU A 28 4.87 -9.01 4.80
N HIS A 29 6.13 -8.73 5.14
CA HIS A 29 6.61 -8.79 6.51
C HIS A 29 7.07 -7.40 7.03
N SER A 30 6.50 -6.94 8.14
CA SER A 30 6.74 -5.61 8.71
C SER A 30 8.21 -5.36 9.08
N ALA A 31 8.86 -6.36 9.70
CA ALA A 31 10.28 -6.31 10.07
C ALA A 31 11.25 -6.02 8.90
N ILE A 32 10.84 -6.27 7.65
CA ILE A 32 11.63 -5.98 6.44
C ILE A 32 10.99 -4.90 5.57
N GLY A 33 10.15 -4.05 6.16
CA GLY A 33 9.52 -2.92 5.43
C GLY A 33 8.36 -3.34 4.54
N TYR A 34 7.61 -4.37 4.91
CA TYR A 34 6.48 -4.90 4.15
C TYR A 34 6.87 -5.32 2.73
N ILE A 35 7.99 -6.01 2.57
CA ILE A 35 8.34 -6.74 1.34
C ILE A 35 8.26 -8.25 1.60
N THR A 36 8.31 -9.06 0.55
CA THR A 36 8.35 -10.51 0.71
C THR A 36 9.76 -10.97 1.08
N PRO A 37 9.92 -12.08 1.81
CA PRO A 37 11.24 -12.66 2.08
C PRO A 37 12.04 -12.93 0.79
N ASN A 38 11.37 -13.37 -0.28
CA ASN A 38 12.04 -13.60 -1.57
C ASN A 38 12.57 -12.29 -2.20
N ASP A 39 11.78 -11.21 -2.19
CA ASP A 39 12.25 -9.91 -2.69
C ASP A 39 13.47 -9.37 -1.90
N LYS A 40 13.50 -9.63 -0.59
CA LYS A 40 14.63 -9.26 0.28
C LYS A 40 15.86 -10.09 -0.06
N LEU A 41 15.71 -11.40 -0.27
CA LEU A 41 16.80 -12.30 -0.65
C LEU A 41 17.40 -11.92 -2.01
N GLU A 42 16.55 -11.53 -2.97
CA GLU A 42 16.96 -11.05 -4.29
C GLU A 42 17.51 -9.61 -4.27
N GLY A 43 17.56 -8.95 -3.12
CA GLY A 43 18.10 -7.59 -2.98
C GLY A 43 17.24 -6.49 -3.63
N ARG A 44 15.99 -6.77 -4.00
CA ARG A 44 15.09 -5.83 -4.70
C ARG A 44 14.50 -4.75 -3.79
N GLU A 45 14.83 -4.77 -2.49
CA GLU A 45 14.26 -3.86 -1.50
C GLU A 45 14.38 -2.38 -1.86
N LYS A 46 15.55 -1.95 -2.34
CA LYS A 46 15.82 -0.53 -2.64
C LYS A 46 14.91 -0.03 -3.77
N GLN A 47 14.73 -0.85 -4.79
CA GLN A 47 13.87 -0.54 -5.94
C GLN A 47 12.41 -0.45 -5.51
N ILE A 48 11.95 -1.39 -4.67
CA ILE A 48 10.58 -1.41 -4.13
C ILE A 48 10.31 -0.17 -3.27
N PHE A 49 11.24 0.19 -2.38
CA PHE A 49 11.09 1.38 -1.54
C PHE A 49 11.09 2.67 -2.36
N ALA A 50 12.02 2.82 -3.32
CA ALA A 50 12.02 3.98 -4.21
C ALA A 50 10.71 4.13 -4.99
N ALA A 51 10.16 3.03 -5.51
CA ALA A 51 8.87 3.04 -6.20
C ALA A 51 7.71 3.47 -5.28
N ARG A 52 7.70 3.00 -4.03
CA ARG A 52 6.69 3.38 -3.02
C ARG A 52 6.79 4.85 -2.65
N ASP A 53 7.99 5.35 -2.41
CA ASP A 53 8.23 6.75 -2.06
C ASP A 53 7.77 7.68 -3.18
N ASN A 54 8.09 7.34 -4.43
CA ASN A 54 7.63 8.07 -5.60
C ASN A 54 6.09 8.11 -5.69
N LYS A 55 5.42 6.98 -5.44
CA LYS A 55 3.95 6.91 -5.41
C LYS A 55 3.36 7.79 -4.30
N LEU A 56 3.95 7.75 -3.11
CA LEU A 56 3.50 8.57 -1.98
C LEU A 56 3.72 10.05 -2.21
N ALA A 57 4.87 10.45 -2.78
CA ALA A 57 5.16 11.83 -3.13
C ALA A 57 4.12 12.38 -4.12
N LYS A 58 3.84 11.65 -5.22
CA LYS A 58 2.81 12.02 -6.19
C LYS A 58 1.43 12.18 -5.54
N ALA A 59 1.06 11.26 -4.65
CA ALA A 59 -0.22 11.34 -3.95
C ALA A 59 -0.29 12.52 -2.97
N ARG A 60 0.83 12.91 -2.34
CA ARG A 60 0.90 14.10 -1.47
C ARG A 60 0.70 15.38 -2.26
N GLU A 61 1.35 15.53 -3.42
CA GLU A 61 1.17 16.70 -4.29
C GLU A 61 -0.26 16.79 -4.80
N ALA A 62 -0.85 15.69 -5.28
CA ALA A 62 -2.24 15.66 -5.71
C ALA A 62 -3.21 16.12 -4.59
N ARG A 63 -3.00 15.67 -3.35
CA ARG A 63 -3.79 16.13 -2.19
C ARG A 63 -3.57 17.62 -1.91
N LYS A 64 -2.35 18.14 -2.05
CA LYS A 64 -2.05 19.56 -1.86
C LYS A 64 -2.79 20.43 -2.88
N HIS A 65 -2.80 20.04 -4.15
CA HIS A 65 -3.56 20.73 -5.19
C HIS A 65 -5.07 20.73 -4.90
N ARG A 66 -5.65 19.56 -4.56
CA ARG A 66 -7.07 19.48 -4.20
C ARG A 66 -7.45 20.36 -3.02
N ARG A 67 -6.62 20.39 -1.96
CA ARG A 67 -6.84 21.27 -0.80
C ARG A 67 -6.79 22.75 -1.17
N ARG A 68 -5.85 23.16 -2.03
CA ARG A 68 -5.75 24.54 -2.51
C ARG A 68 -6.99 24.94 -3.33
N ALA A 69 -7.42 24.07 -4.25
CA ALA A 69 -8.63 24.29 -5.03
C ALA A 69 -9.88 24.41 -4.14
N ALA A 70 -10.06 23.49 -3.18
CA ALA A 70 -11.16 23.55 -2.22
C ALA A 70 -11.14 24.85 -1.38
N LYS A 71 -9.96 25.31 -0.95
CA LYS A 71 -9.83 26.57 -0.20
C LYS A 71 -10.14 27.80 -1.06
N ALA A 72 -9.79 27.79 -2.34
CA ALA A 72 -10.12 28.87 -3.27
C ALA A 72 -11.65 28.98 -3.47
N ILE A 73 -12.32 27.85 -3.68
CA ILE A 73 -13.79 27.79 -3.82
C ILE A 73 -14.50 28.36 -2.58
N ILE A 74 -14.00 28.11 -1.37
CA ILE A 74 -14.59 28.61 -0.13
C ILE A 74 -14.35 30.12 0.08
N LYS A 75 -13.33 30.71 -0.57
CA LYS A 75 -13.03 32.13 -0.42
C LYS A 75 -13.92 33.03 -1.28
N GLU A 76 -14.30 32.58 -2.48
CA GLU A 76 -15.14 33.34 -3.42
C GLU A 76 -16.57 33.68 -2.95
N PRO A 77 -17.28 32.91 -2.10
CA PRO A 77 -18.61 33.30 -1.61
C PRO A 77 -18.60 34.36 -0.49
N ALA A 78 -17.46 34.62 0.17
CA ALA A 78 -17.40 35.61 1.26
C ALA A 78 -17.17 37.05 0.74
N ASP A 79 -16.43 37.20 -0.36
CA ASP A 79 -16.05 38.51 -0.90
C ASP A 79 -17.17 39.16 -1.75
N GLN A 80 -18.18 38.39 -2.21
CA GLN A 80 -19.31 38.91 -3.00
C GLN A 80 -20.49 39.45 -2.18
N VAL A 81 -20.62 39.10 -0.89
CA VAL A 81 -21.75 39.56 -0.05
C VAL A 81 -21.53 41.00 0.47
N VAL A 82 -20.28 41.47 0.50
CA VAL A 82 -19.93 42.80 1.04
C VAL A 82 -20.20 43.93 0.04
N GLN A 83 -20.36 43.64 -1.25
CA GLN A 83 -20.59 44.66 -2.30
C GLN A 83 -22.07 44.88 -2.68
N ALA A 84 -23.01 44.12 -2.10
CA ALA A 84 -24.43 44.19 -2.46
C ALA A 84 -25.32 44.88 -1.40
N THR A 85 -24.73 45.55 -0.40
CA THR A 85 -25.47 46.21 0.71
C THR A 85 -25.16 47.71 0.87
N GLY A 86 -24.72 48.38 -0.20
CA GLY A 86 -24.48 49.83 -0.25
C GLY A 86 -25.51 50.56 -1.11
#